data_AF-A0A1J4WQX3-F1
#
_entry.id   AF-A0A1J4WQX3-F1
#
_cell.length_a   1.000
_cell.length_b   1.000
_cell.length_c   1.000
_cell.angle_alpha   90.00
_cell.angle_beta   90.00
_cell.angle_gamma   90.00
#
_symmetry.space_group_name_H-M   'P 1'
#
loop_
_entity.id
_entity.type
_entity.pdbx_description
1 polymer ?
#
loop_
_entity_poly.entity_id
_entity_poly.type
_entity_poly.pdbx_seq_one_letter_code
_entity_poly.pdbx_strand_id
1 'polypeptide(L)'
;DTISIEKLHGDLKKGDPIVFSEVLLVDNGSDTTIGAPLIKGAEVKGTVVLAGLGKKIEVVKYKPKSRYYKRKGHRQPLLKVKIDSIS
;
A
#
# COMPACT_ATOMS: atom_id res chain seq x y z
N ASP A 1 0.44 5.70 -12.72
CA ASP A 1 0.50 6.45 -11.44
C ASP A 1 1.40 5.72 -10.44
N THR A 2 1.87 6.33 -9.35
CA THR A 2 2.68 5.66 -8.30
C THR A 2 2.04 5.77 -6.92
N ILE A 3 1.71 4.64 -6.32
CA ILE A 3 1.00 4.55 -5.04
C ILE A 3 1.87 3.85 -4.00
N SER A 4 1.79 4.33 -2.75
CA SER A 4 2.45 3.70 -1.60
C SER A 4 1.45 2.84 -0.85
N ILE A 5 1.75 1.55 -0.71
CA ILE A 5 0.88 0.56 -0.07
C ILE A 5 1.58 -0.13 1.11
N GLU A 6 0.77 -0.81 1.91
CA GLU A 6 1.22 -1.68 2.99
C GLU A 6 2.00 -2.90 2.45
N LYS A 7 2.81 -3.56 3.30
CA LYS A 7 3.52 -4.77 2.89
C LYS A 7 2.52 -5.89 2.57
N LEU A 8 2.59 -6.40 1.34
CA LEU A 8 1.85 -7.59 0.92
C LEU A 8 2.57 -8.88 1.39
N HIS A 9 1.81 -9.97 1.53
CA HIS A 9 2.37 -11.28 1.87
C HIS A 9 3.24 -11.78 0.70
N GLY A 10 4.54 -11.99 0.97
CA GLY A 10 5.54 -12.37 -0.02
C GLY A 10 6.72 -11.39 -0.04
N ASP A 11 7.94 -11.90 -0.22
CA ASP A 11 9.14 -11.06 -0.36
C ASP A 11 9.23 -10.48 -1.77
N LEU A 12 8.35 -9.53 -2.06
CA LEU A 12 8.30 -8.80 -3.33
C LEU A 12 9.52 -7.89 -3.47
N LYS A 13 10.23 -8.04 -4.57
CA LYS A 13 11.41 -7.25 -4.93
C LYS A 13 11.03 -6.16 -5.94
N LYS A 14 11.94 -5.20 -6.10
CA LYS A 14 11.82 -4.19 -7.14
C LYS A 14 11.77 -4.87 -8.51
N GLY A 15 10.76 -4.55 -9.30
CA GLY A 15 10.53 -5.11 -10.63
C GLY A 15 9.49 -6.23 -10.66
N ASP A 16 9.04 -6.73 -9.52
CA ASP A 16 8.03 -7.80 -9.50
C ASP A 16 6.66 -7.27 -9.95
N PRO A 17 5.93 -8.04 -10.78
CA PRO A 17 4.57 -7.70 -11.17
C PRO A 17 3.59 -7.99 -10.02
N ILE A 18 2.62 -7.09 -9.84
CA ILE A 18 1.51 -7.23 -8.91
C ILE A 18 0.21 -7.08 -9.70
N VAL A 19 -0.73 -7.98 -9.43
CA VAL A 19 -2.09 -7.93 -9.97
C VAL A 19 -3.06 -7.72 -8.81
N PHE A 20 -3.85 -6.66 -8.88
CA PHE A 20 -4.97 -6.43 -7.97
C PHE A 20 -6.25 -6.88 -8.68
N SER A 21 -6.85 -7.97 -8.18
CA SER A 21 -8.09 -8.56 -8.71
C SER A 21 -9.35 -7.94 -8.10
N GLU A 22 -9.21 -7.15 -7.03
CA GLU A 22 -10.32 -6.50 -6.35
C GLU A 22 -10.50 -5.08 -6.85
N VAL A 23 -11.41 -4.90 -7.81
CA VAL A 23 -11.75 -3.60 -8.38
C VAL A 23 -13.20 -3.26 -8.04
N LEU A 24 -13.39 -2.09 -7.40
CA LEU A 24 -14.70 -1.61 -6.94
C LEU A 24 -15.40 -0.75 -7.99
N LEU A 25 -14.64 0.06 -8.72
CA LEU A 25 -15.15 1.06 -9.65
C LEU A 25 -14.16 1.25 -10.79
N VAL A 26 -14.67 1.32 -12.01
CA VAL A 26 -13.92 1.76 -13.19
C VAL A 26 -14.70 2.87 -13.84
N ASP A 27 -14.02 3.99 -14.11
CA ASP A 27 -14.58 5.12 -14.82
C ASP A 27 -13.69 5.49 -16.00
N ASN A 28 -14.27 5.45 -17.20
CA ASN A 28 -13.59 5.82 -18.44
C ASN A 28 -13.99 7.22 -18.92
N GLY A 29 -14.76 7.97 -18.11
CA GLY A 29 -15.19 9.34 -18.40
C GLY A 29 -16.49 9.46 -19.21
N SER A 30 -16.90 8.39 -19.92
CA SER A 30 -18.24 8.27 -20.53
C SER A 30 -19.16 7.35 -19.75
N ASP A 31 -18.61 6.22 -19.28
CA ASP A 31 -19.33 5.15 -18.63
C ASP A 31 -18.64 4.80 -17.31
N THR A 32 -19.42 4.83 -16.23
CA THR A 32 -18.97 4.44 -14.90
C THR A 32 -19.53 3.07 -14.56
N THR A 33 -18.66 2.08 -14.42
CA THR A 33 -19.03 0.73 -13.98
C THR A 33 -18.82 0.65 -12.47
N ILE A 34 -19.89 0.39 -11.72
CA ILE A 34 -19.88 0.27 -10.27
C ILE A 34 -20.09 -1.20 -9.90
N GLY A 35 -19.15 -1.76 -9.12
CA GLY A 35 -19.27 -3.11 -8.59
C GLY A 35 -20.27 -3.21 -7.44
N ALA A 36 -21.00 -4.31 -7.36
CA ALA A 36 -21.83 -4.67 -6.22
C ALA A 36 -21.63 -6.16 -5.88
N PRO A 37 -20.57 -6.57 -5.16
CA PRO A 37 -19.55 -5.78 -4.44
C PRO A 37 -18.21 -5.55 -5.19
N LEU A 38 -17.93 -6.31 -6.25
CA LEU A 38 -16.72 -6.20 -7.08
C LEU A 38 -17.12 -6.27 -8.55
N ILE A 39 -16.31 -5.69 -9.43
CA ILE A 39 -16.48 -5.82 -10.89
C ILE A 39 -15.85 -7.14 -11.33
N LYS A 40 -16.65 -8.06 -11.90
CA LYS A 40 -16.15 -9.36 -12.36
C LYS A 40 -15.28 -9.18 -13.60
N GLY A 41 -14.03 -9.64 -13.53
CA GLY A 41 -13.08 -9.64 -14.65
C GLY A 41 -12.23 -8.38 -14.76
N ALA A 42 -12.40 -7.41 -13.87
CA ALA A 42 -11.55 -6.24 -13.82
C ALA A 42 -10.26 -6.54 -13.03
N GLU A 43 -9.12 -6.14 -13.56
CA GLU A 43 -7.80 -6.33 -12.98
C GLU A 43 -6.94 -5.07 -13.14
N VAL A 44 -6.23 -4.69 -12.07
CA VAL A 44 -5.23 -3.63 -12.12
C VAL A 44 -3.84 -4.25 -12.05
N LYS A 45 -3.03 -4.03 -13.09
CA LYS A 45 -1.65 -4.50 -13.17
C LYS A 45 -0.69 -3.38 -12.82
N GLY A 46 0.30 -3.70 -11.98
CA GLY A 46 1.34 -2.77 -11.62
C GLY A 46 2.67 -3.44 -11.33
N THR A 47 3.71 -2.63 -11.26
CA THR A 47 5.09 -3.07 -11.02
C THR A 47 5.63 -2.47 -9.72
N VAL A 48 6.31 -3.27 -8.90
CA VAL A 48 6.97 -2.76 -7.68
C VAL A 48 8.16 -1.89 -8.04
N VAL A 49 8.10 -0.61 -7.66
CA VAL A 49 9.19 0.36 -7.87
C VAL A 49 10.18 0.35 -6.72
N LEU A 50 9.68 0.18 -5.49
CA LEU A 50 10.49 0.20 -4.28
C LEU A 50 9.87 -0.69 -3.21
N ALA A 51 10.69 -1.60 -2.66
CA ALA A 51 10.41 -2.31 -1.43
C ALA A 51 11.37 -1.80 -0.36
N GLY A 52 10.84 -1.20 0.71
CA GLY A 52 11.68 -0.53 1.68
C GLY A 52 10.98 -0.17 2.98
N LEU A 53 11.62 0.72 3.75
CA LEU A 53 11.11 1.21 5.02
C LEU A 53 10.67 2.67 4.87
N GLY A 54 9.49 2.98 5.38
CA GLY A 54 8.96 4.33 5.45
C GLY A 54 9.75 5.24 6.39
N LYS A 55 9.24 6.46 6.56
CA LYS A 55 9.84 7.44 7.49
C LYS A 55 9.83 6.87 8.91
N LYS A 56 10.90 7.14 9.66
CA LYS A 56 10.97 6.75 11.08
C LYS A 56 9.99 7.59 11.89
N ILE A 57 9.07 6.90 12.56
CA ILE A 57 8.16 7.48 13.54
C ILE A 57 8.78 7.26 14.91
N GLU A 58 8.84 8.32 15.70
CA GLU A 58 9.35 8.25 17.07
C GLU A 58 8.19 8.09 18.05
N VAL A 59 8.20 6.99 18.81
CA VAL A 59 7.19 6.70 19.82
C VAL A 59 7.81 6.89 21.19
N VAL A 60 7.29 7.85 21.94
CA VAL A 60 7.71 8.13 23.31
C VAL A 60 6.57 7.76 24.26
N LYS A 61 6.86 6.92 25.25
CA LYS A 61 5.96 6.60 26.35
C LYS A 61 6.55 7.19 27.63
N TYR A 62 5.84 8.12 28.25
CA TYR A 62 6.25 8.78 29.48
C TYR A 62 5.14 8.70 30.52
N LYS A 63 5.52 8.52 31.79
CA LYS A 63 4.60 8.65 32.93
C LYS A 63 5.23 9.57 33.97
N PRO A 64 4.50 10.62 34.42
CA PRO A 64 5.05 11.59 35.36
C PRO A 64 5.30 10.97 36.73
N LYS A 65 6.36 11.41 37.41
CA LYS A 65 6.75 11.01 38.79
C LYS A 65 6.96 9.51 39.03
N SER A 66 6.89 8.66 38.00
CA SER A 66 7.10 7.22 38.10
C SER A 66 8.47 6.75 37.56
N ARG A 67 9.37 7.69 37.20
CA ARG A 67 10.65 7.42 36.52
C ARG A 67 10.50 6.55 35.24
N TYR A 68 9.34 6.56 34.61
CA TYR A 68 9.08 5.78 33.41
C TYR A 68 9.18 6.67 32.18
N TYR A 69 10.21 6.41 31.37
CA TYR A 69 10.42 7.01 30.07
C TYR A 69 10.95 5.93 29.12
N LYS A 70 10.24 5.69 28.02
CA LYS A 70 10.65 4.76 26.95
C LYS A 70 10.57 5.46 25.61
N ARG A 71 11.67 5.46 24.86
CA ARG A 71 11.77 5.97 23.50
C ARG A 71 12.01 4.79 22.56
N LYS A 72 11.14 4.59 21.57
CA LYS A 72 11.28 3.55 20.55
C LYS A 72 11.01 4.15 19.18
N GLY A 73 11.84 3.79 18.20
CA GLY A 73 11.55 4.10 16.80
C GLY A 73 10.71 3.00 16.16
N HIS A 74 9.77 3.37 15.29
CA HIS A 74 9.10 2.47 14.37
C HIS A 74 9.37 2.91 12.93
N ARG A 75 9.63 1.96 12.04
CA ARG A 75 9.66 2.20 10.59
C ARG A 75 8.73 1.20 9.95
N GLN A 76 7.68 1.70 9.29
CA GLN A 76 6.72 0.84 8.62
C GLN A 76 7.33 0.28 7.33
N PRO A 77 7.27 -1.05 7.10
CA PRO A 77 7.53 -1.61 5.78
C PRO A 77 6.59 -1.01 4.73
N LEU A 78 7.15 -0.59 3.61
CA LEU A 78 6.48 0.17 2.55
C LEU A 78 6.77 -0.51 1.22
N LEU A 79 5.74 -0.64 0.40
CA LEU A 79 5.88 -0.94 -1.02
C LEU A 79 5.39 0.26 -1.84
N LYS A 80 6.18 0.70 -2.82
CA LYS A 80 5.72 1.64 -3.85
C LYS A 80 5.48 0.86 -5.12
N VAL A 81 4.26 0.96 -5.63
CA VAL A 81 3.81 0.28 -6.84
C VAL A 81 3.47 1.33 -7.89
N LYS A 82 3.95 1.12 -9.11
CA LYS A 82 3.54 1.88 -10.28
C LYS A 82 2.40 1.12 -10.95
N ILE A 83 1.30 1.80 -11.24
CA ILE A 83 0.18 1.25 -12.01
C ILE A 83 0.52 1.36 -13.50
N ASP A 84 0.48 0.22 -14.18
CA ASP A 84 0.84 0.08 -15.59
C ASP A 84 -0.38 -0.04 -16.50
N SER A 85 -1.38 -0.84 -16.11
CA SER A 85 -2.62 -0.96 -16.89
C SER A 85 -3.83 -1.28 -16.01
N ILE A 86 -5.01 -0.88 -16.49
CA ILE A 86 -6.32 -1.23 -15.94
C ILE A 86 -7.02 -2.00 -17.05
N SER A 87 -7.52 -3.20 -16.75
CA SER A 87 -8.30 -4.05 -17.67
C SER A 87 -9.60 -4.46 -17.03
#